data_AF-F7JY47-F1
#
_entry.id   AF-F7JY47-F1
#
_cell.length_a   1.000
_cell.length_b   1.000
_cell.length_c   1.000
_cell.angle_alpha   90.00
_cell.angle_beta   90.00
_cell.angle_gamma   90.00
#
_symmetry.space_group_name_H-M   'P 1'
#
loop_
_entity.id
_entity.type
_entity.pdbx_description
1 polymer ?
#
loop_
_entity_poly.entity_id
_entity_poly.type
_entity_poly.pdbx_seq_one_letter_code
_entity_poly.pdbx_strand_id
1 'polypeptide(L)'
;MSAGDFNFITNMILLIIGFFILGKKFAAKTAYCSILLSVALSALERIYPMSAPLTNQPMLELCFAIALPSLGSAILFNIGSSSGGTDIIAMILKKYSSVDIGHALLITDVLITVAGCFMFDIATGLYSFLGLAIRSFMIDTFIESFNLSKYFNVVCDNPKPICDFIVQELNRSATVCHAQGAFSGKDKYVIFTALNRPQAVRLRNFIKDEEPSAFILISNTSEIIGKGFHNV
;
A
#
# COMPACT_ATOMS: atom_id res chain seq x y z
N MET A 1 -9.64 27.08 -25.91
CA MET A 1 -8.68 26.43 -24.99
C MET A 1 -8.43 25.03 -25.53
N SER A 2 -7.17 24.64 -25.72
CA SER A 2 -6.86 23.25 -26.11
C SER A 2 -7.18 22.31 -24.93
N ALA A 3 -7.46 21.04 -25.22
CA ALA A 3 -7.66 20.03 -24.18
C ALA A 3 -6.44 19.93 -23.23
N GLY A 4 -5.24 20.18 -23.75
CA GLY A 4 -4.01 20.24 -22.96
C GLY A 4 -3.98 21.41 -21.97
N ASP A 5 -4.44 22.60 -22.39
CA ASP A 5 -4.49 23.78 -21.52
C ASP A 5 -5.47 23.57 -20.36
N PHE A 6 -6.63 22.98 -20.65
CA PHE A 6 -7.64 22.66 -19.64
C PHE A 6 -7.13 21.63 -18.63
N ASN A 7 -6.45 20.58 -19.10
CA ASN A 7 -5.88 19.55 -18.24
C ASN A 7 -4.78 20.11 -17.34
N PHE A 8 -3.89 20.94 -17.89
CA PHE A 8 -2.81 21.59 -17.13
C PHE A 8 -3.34 22.50 -16.03
N ILE A 9 -4.33 23.35 -16.34
CA ILE A 9 -4.95 24.24 -15.35
C ILE A 9 -5.63 23.43 -14.24
N THR A 10 -6.39 22.40 -14.60
CA THR A 10 -7.09 21.55 -13.63
C THR A 10 -6.11 20.81 -12.72
N ASN A 11 -5.04 20.24 -13.28
CA ASN A 11 -3.99 19.58 -12.51
C ASN A 11 -3.26 20.55 -11.56
N MET A 12 -2.98 21.77 -12.02
CA MET A 12 -2.32 22.77 -11.19
C MET A 12 -3.23 23.18 -10.01
N ILE A 13 -4.52 23.38 -10.25
CA ILE A 13 -5.50 23.69 -9.20
C ILE A 13 -5.58 22.54 -8.20
N LEU A 14 -5.68 21.30 -8.67
CA LEU A 14 -5.73 20.11 -7.80
C LEU A 14 -4.46 19.99 -6.96
N LEU A 15 -3.29 20.28 -7.52
CA LEU A 15 -2.02 20.24 -6.79
C LEU A 15 -1.97 21.32 -5.71
N ILE A 16 -2.45 22.54 -5.99
CA ILE A 16 -2.56 23.62 -4.99
C ILE A 16 -3.53 23.22 -3.87
N ILE A 17 -4.70 22.68 -4.21
CA ILE A 17 -5.66 22.20 -3.21
C ILE A 17 -5.03 21.08 -2.37
N GLY A 18 -4.37 20.11 -3.01
CA GLY A 18 -3.63 19.04 -2.36
C GLY A 18 -2.52 19.55 -1.45
N PHE A 19 -1.84 20.63 -1.81
CA PHE A 19 -0.83 21.28 -0.97
C PHE A 19 -1.42 21.83 0.33
N PHE A 20 -2.59 22.48 0.26
CA PHE A 20 -3.25 23.01 1.46
C PHE A 20 -3.89 21.92 2.31
N ILE A 21 -4.51 20.91 1.70
CA ILE A 21 -5.24 19.87 2.41
C ILE A 21 -4.30 18.77 2.92
N LEU A 22 -3.45 18.19 2.06
CA LEU A 22 -2.60 17.04 2.38
C LEU A 22 -1.20 17.46 2.87
N GLY A 23 -0.83 18.73 2.66
CA GLY A 23 0.37 19.34 3.21
C GLY A 23 1.56 19.39 2.25
N LYS A 24 2.59 20.17 2.62
CA LYS A 24 3.76 20.47 1.79
C LYS A 24 4.56 19.23 1.38
N LYS A 25 4.71 18.27 2.30
CA LYS A 25 5.45 17.02 2.05
C LYS A 25 4.78 16.16 0.98
N PHE A 26 3.44 16.06 1.02
CA PHE A 26 2.66 15.34 0.01
C PHE A 26 2.80 15.98 -1.37
N ALA A 27 2.60 17.30 -1.45
CA ALA A 27 2.67 18.01 -2.73
C ALA A 27 4.06 17.95 -3.37
N ALA A 28 5.14 18.08 -2.58
CA ALA A 28 6.50 17.96 -3.10
C ALA A 28 6.81 16.55 -3.63
N LYS A 29 6.41 15.49 -2.90
CA LYS A 29 6.56 14.10 -3.35
C LYS A 29 5.73 13.83 -4.61
N THR A 30 4.48 14.30 -4.63
CA THR A 30 3.57 14.11 -5.77
C THR A 30 4.12 14.81 -7.01
N ALA A 31 4.57 16.06 -6.90
CA ALA A 31 5.20 16.78 -8.00
C ALA A 31 6.44 16.05 -8.53
N TYR A 32 7.30 15.55 -7.63
CA TYR A 32 8.46 14.75 -8.02
C TYR A 32 8.06 13.46 -8.76
N CYS A 33 7.08 12.71 -8.24
CA CYS A 33 6.59 11.48 -8.86
C CYS A 33 5.93 11.75 -10.23
N SER A 34 5.13 12.81 -10.35
CA SER A 34 4.49 13.20 -11.62
C SER A 34 5.52 13.61 -12.68
N ILE A 35 6.55 14.37 -12.30
CA ILE A 35 7.64 14.75 -13.21
C ILE A 35 8.42 13.50 -13.64
N LEU A 36 8.80 12.64 -12.69
CA LEU A 36 9.51 11.40 -12.96
C LEU A 36 8.72 10.50 -13.92
N LEU A 37 7.43 10.33 -13.68
CA LEU A 37 6.54 9.55 -14.54
C LEU A 37 6.49 10.13 -15.95
N SER A 38 6.33 11.45 -16.07
CA SER A 38 6.27 12.15 -17.37
C SER A 38 7.57 12.02 -18.16
N VAL A 39 8.72 12.20 -17.49
CA VAL A 39 10.05 12.06 -18.11
C VAL A 39 10.31 10.61 -18.50
N ALA A 40 9.97 9.65 -17.64
CA ALA A 40 10.13 8.23 -17.92
C ALA A 40 9.28 7.80 -19.11
N LEU A 41 8.02 8.25 -19.19
CA LEU A 41 7.12 7.98 -20.32
C LEU A 41 7.70 8.55 -21.63
N SER A 42 8.11 9.82 -21.61
CA SER A 42 8.69 10.49 -22.78
C SER A 42 10.00 9.85 -23.24
N ALA A 43 10.85 9.42 -22.30
CA ALA A 43 12.07 8.68 -22.62
C ALA A 43 11.76 7.32 -23.25
N LEU A 44 10.78 6.58 -22.70
CA LEU A 44 10.41 5.27 -23.19
C LEU A 44 9.79 5.34 -24.60
N GLU A 45 8.94 6.34 -24.86
CA GLU A 45 8.39 6.62 -26.20
C GLU A 45 9.49 6.87 -27.23
N ARG A 46 10.58 7.53 -26.84
CA ARG A 46 11.70 7.85 -27.75
C ARG A 46 12.68 6.69 -27.93
N ILE A 47 12.85 5.84 -26.93
CA ILE A 47 13.74 4.67 -26.98
C ILE A 47 13.06 3.49 -27.67
N TYR A 48 11.78 3.26 -27.38
CA TYR A 48 10.99 2.14 -27.91
C TYR A 48 9.61 2.61 -28.38
N PRO A 49 9.52 3.25 -29.56
CA PRO A 49 8.24 3.69 -30.11
C PRO A 49 7.40 2.46 -30.49
N MET A 50 6.30 2.24 -29.77
CA MET A 50 5.32 1.20 -30.11
C MET A 50 4.38 1.71 -31.20
N SER A 51 4.40 1.05 -32.36
CA SER A 51 3.49 1.33 -33.49
C SER A 51 2.26 0.42 -33.51
N ALA A 52 2.21 -0.61 -32.66
CA ALA A 52 1.08 -1.50 -32.49
C ALA A 52 0.98 -1.96 -31.02
N PRO A 53 -0.21 -2.39 -30.56
CA PRO A 53 -0.37 -3.05 -29.29
C PRO A 53 0.53 -4.30 -29.20
N LEU A 54 0.91 -4.69 -27.98
CA LEU A 54 1.76 -5.86 -27.78
C LEU A 54 1.04 -7.17 -28.16
N THR A 55 -0.29 -7.19 -28.11
CA THR A 55 -1.09 -8.38 -28.39
C THR A 55 -2.37 -8.01 -29.16
N ASN A 56 -3.02 -9.00 -29.76
CA ASN A 56 -4.35 -8.79 -30.38
C ASN A 56 -5.51 -9.18 -29.43
N GLN A 57 -5.24 -9.33 -28.13
CA GLN A 57 -6.21 -9.78 -27.12
C GLN A 57 -6.49 -8.68 -26.08
N PRO A 58 -7.56 -7.88 -26.24
CA PRO A 58 -7.85 -6.73 -25.39
C PRO A 58 -7.89 -7.04 -23.89
N MET A 59 -8.39 -8.22 -23.52
CA MET A 59 -8.45 -8.65 -22.12
C MET A 59 -7.06 -8.86 -21.50
N LEU A 60 -6.13 -9.43 -22.27
CA LEU A 60 -4.76 -9.67 -21.80
C LEU A 60 -4.03 -8.34 -21.63
N GLU A 61 -4.20 -7.42 -22.56
CA GLU A 61 -3.63 -6.07 -22.48
C GLU A 61 -4.19 -5.30 -21.29
N LEU A 62 -5.51 -5.39 -21.07
CA LEU A 62 -6.18 -4.77 -19.92
C LEU A 62 -5.58 -5.28 -18.60
N CYS A 63 -5.35 -6.59 -18.46
CA CYS A 63 -4.75 -7.17 -17.26
C CYS A 63 -3.38 -6.55 -16.95
N PHE A 64 -2.49 -6.43 -17.94
CA PHE A 64 -1.16 -5.84 -17.73
C PHE A 64 -1.20 -4.31 -17.57
N ALA A 65 -2.08 -3.64 -18.31
CA ALA A 65 -2.31 -2.19 -18.21
C ALA A 65 -2.87 -1.78 -16.84
N ILE A 66 -3.52 -2.69 -16.11
CA ILE A 66 -4.01 -2.43 -14.75
C ILE A 66 -3.02 -2.91 -13.71
N ALA A 67 -2.51 -4.15 -13.82
CA ALA A 67 -1.75 -4.78 -12.75
C ALA A 67 -0.46 -4.01 -12.39
N LEU A 68 0.32 -3.63 -13.40
CA LEU A 68 1.60 -2.94 -13.19
C LEU A 68 1.40 -1.51 -12.64
N PRO A 69 0.51 -0.67 -13.22
CA PRO A 69 0.24 0.65 -12.64
C PRO A 69 -0.41 0.58 -11.26
N SER A 70 -1.28 -0.41 -10.98
CA SER A 70 -1.89 -0.58 -9.66
C SER A 70 -0.84 -0.83 -8.58
N LEU A 71 0.19 -1.62 -8.87
CA LEU A 71 1.31 -1.85 -7.96
C LEU A 71 2.10 -0.55 -7.73
N GLY A 72 2.41 0.18 -8.80
CA GLY A 72 3.11 1.47 -8.72
C GLY A 72 2.33 2.51 -7.91
N SER A 73 1.04 2.67 -8.20
CA SER A 73 0.12 3.54 -7.47
C SER A 73 0.02 3.14 -6.00
N ALA A 74 -0.11 1.85 -5.68
CA ALA A 74 -0.15 1.36 -4.30
C ALA A 74 1.12 1.75 -3.52
N ILE A 75 2.30 1.66 -4.13
CA ILE A 75 3.56 2.10 -3.51
C ILE A 75 3.53 3.61 -3.25
N LEU A 76 3.10 4.41 -4.23
CA LEU A 76 3.00 5.87 -4.09
C LEU A 76 2.05 6.27 -2.97
N PHE A 77 0.86 5.67 -2.92
CA PHE A 77 -0.12 5.93 -1.88
C PHE A 77 0.38 5.50 -0.49
N ASN A 78 1.08 4.36 -0.41
CA ASN A 78 1.63 3.87 0.85
C ASN A 78 2.69 4.81 1.44
N ILE A 79 3.47 5.52 0.61
CA ILE A 79 4.44 6.53 1.07
C ILE A 79 3.85 7.94 1.25
N GLY A 80 2.53 8.08 1.15
CA GLY A 80 1.82 9.35 1.20
C GLY A 80 2.18 10.26 0.02
N SER A 81 2.14 9.72 -1.20
CA SER A 81 2.33 10.40 -2.47
C SER A 81 1.26 9.95 -3.48
N SER A 82 1.28 10.52 -4.67
CA SER A 82 0.36 10.20 -5.76
C SER A 82 1.08 10.39 -7.12
N SER A 83 0.55 9.79 -8.18
CA SER A 83 0.97 10.08 -9.56
C SER A 83 0.47 11.43 -10.09
N GLY A 84 -0.43 12.10 -9.37
CA GLY A 84 -1.09 13.34 -9.78
C GLY A 84 -2.48 13.10 -10.37
N GLY A 85 -3.15 14.16 -10.82
CA GLY A 85 -4.48 14.05 -11.43
C GLY A 85 -5.60 13.71 -10.46
N THR A 86 -6.48 12.80 -10.88
CA THR A 86 -7.68 12.37 -10.12
C THR A 86 -7.30 11.66 -8.82
N ASP A 87 -6.12 11.07 -8.75
CA ASP A 87 -5.54 10.48 -7.55
C ASP A 87 -5.44 11.49 -6.39
N ILE A 88 -5.26 12.79 -6.67
CA ILE A 88 -5.23 13.84 -5.63
C ILE A 88 -6.61 13.98 -5.00
N ILE A 89 -7.67 13.91 -5.81
CA ILE A 89 -9.06 13.99 -5.33
C ILE A 89 -9.36 12.78 -4.46
N ALA A 90 -8.96 11.57 -4.89
CA ALA A 90 -9.15 10.35 -4.10
C ALA A 90 -8.39 10.40 -2.76
N MET A 91 -7.16 10.91 -2.75
CA MET A 91 -6.39 11.12 -1.52
C MET A 91 -7.03 12.14 -0.57
N ILE A 92 -7.62 13.21 -1.11
CA ILE A 92 -8.40 14.17 -0.31
C ILE A 92 -9.64 13.50 0.27
N LEU A 93 -10.39 12.73 -0.53
CA LEU A 93 -11.59 12.01 -0.08
C LEU A 93 -11.23 11.00 1.02
N LYS A 94 -10.14 10.27 0.87
CA LYS A 94 -9.60 9.35 1.89
C LYS A 94 -9.14 10.05 3.16
N LYS A 95 -8.74 11.33 3.09
CA LYS A 95 -8.38 12.08 4.30
C LYS A 95 -9.60 12.46 5.15
N TYR A 96 -10.75 12.68 4.51
CA TYR A 96 -12.00 13.06 5.18
C TYR A 96 -12.98 11.90 5.38
N SER A 97 -12.66 10.71 4.86
CA SER A 97 -13.48 9.51 4.94
C SER A 97 -12.69 8.34 5.49
N SER A 98 -13.34 7.38 6.13
CA SER A 98 -12.73 6.13 6.60
C SER A 98 -12.68 5.04 5.52
N VAL A 99 -12.79 5.43 4.25
CA VAL A 99 -12.84 4.52 3.09
C VAL A 99 -11.43 4.29 2.56
N ASP A 100 -11.18 3.08 2.07
CA ASP A 100 -9.90 2.70 1.46
C ASP A 100 -9.60 3.53 0.19
N ILE A 101 -8.31 3.62 -0.18
CA ILE A 101 -7.87 4.50 -1.27
C ILE A 101 -8.41 4.03 -2.63
N GLY A 102 -8.40 2.72 -2.87
CA GLY A 102 -8.94 2.10 -4.07
C GLY A 102 -10.41 2.44 -4.24
N HIS A 103 -11.21 2.26 -3.19
CA HIS A 103 -12.63 2.64 -3.21
C HIS A 103 -12.83 4.14 -3.48
N ALA A 104 -12.01 5.01 -2.88
CA ALA A 104 -12.03 6.44 -3.17
C ALA A 104 -11.72 6.74 -4.65
N LEU A 105 -10.71 6.07 -5.23
CA LEU A 105 -10.36 6.15 -6.66
C LEU A 105 -11.49 5.67 -7.55
N LEU A 106 -12.15 4.57 -7.20
CA LEU A 106 -13.27 4.03 -7.97
C LEU A 106 -14.41 5.05 -8.05
N ILE A 107 -14.77 5.67 -6.93
CA ILE A 107 -15.81 6.69 -6.90
C ILE A 107 -15.42 7.89 -7.77
N THR A 108 -14.19 8.40 -7.64
CA THR A 108 -13.74 9.55 -8.43
C THR A 108 -13.67 9.23 -9.92
N ASP A 109 -13.13 8.08 -10.28
CA ASP A 109 -12.93 7.70 -11.68
C ASP A 109 -14.25 7.32 -12.36
N VAL A 110 -15.19 6.69 -11.65
CA VAL A 110 -16.54 6.41 -12.18
C VAL A 110 -17.31 7.70 -12.40
N LEU A 111 -17.26 8.66 -11.49
CA LEU A 111 -17.92 9.97 -11.69
C LEU A 111 -17.40 10.68 -12.95
N ILE A 112 -16.08 10.65 -13.16
CA ILE A 112 -15.45 11.26 -14.34
C ILE A 112 -15.79 10.46 -15.61
N THR A 113 -15.78 9.13 -15.53
CA THR A 113 -16.09 8.24 -16.67
C THR A 113 -17.54 8.41 -17.11
N VAL A 114 -18.49 8.47 -16.17
CA VAL A 114 -19.92 8.70 -16.46
C VAL A 114 -20.13 10.08 -17.11
N ALA A 115 -19.41 11.11 -16.66
CA ALA A 115 -19.45 12.43 -17.31
C ALA A 115 -18.96 12.40 -18.77
N GLY A 116 -18.07 11.45 -19.12
CA GLY A 116 -17.55 11.24 -20.47
C GLY A 116 -18.20 10.09 -21.26
N CYS A 117 -19.11 9.32 -20.66
CA CYS A 117 -19.64 8.07 -21.23
C CYS A 117 -20.37 8.26 -22.57
N PHE A 118 -20.85 9.46 -22.88
CA PHE A 118 -21.51 9.75 -24.15
C PHE A 118 -20.57 9.73 -25.36
N MET A 119 -19.25 9.63 -25.17
CA MET A 119 -18.27 9.58 -26.27
C MET A 119 -17.80 8.18 -26.65
N PHE A 120 -18.14 7.13 -25.89
CA PHE A 120 -17.57 5.79 -26.06
C PHE A 120 -18.60 4.73 -26.41
N ASP A 121 -18.17 3.70 -27.14
CA ASP A 121 -18.98 2.50 -27.41
C ASP A 121 -19.23 1.68 -26.12
N ILE A 122 -20.35 0.95 -26.08
CA ILE A 122 -20.77 0.16 -24.91
C ILE A 122 -19.69 -0.85 -24.50
N ALA A 123 -19.03 -1.48 -25.48
CA ALA A 123 -17.97 -2.45 -25.20
C ALA A 123 -16.77 -1.79 -24.49
N THR A 124 -16.33 -0.63 -24.98
CA THR A 124 -15.24 0.14 -24.36
C THR A 124 -15.62 0.58 -22.95
N GLY A 125 -16.86 1.06 -22.75
CA GLY A 125 -17.35 1.46 -21.44
C GLY A 125 -17.34 0.32 -20.41
N LEU A 126 -17.78 -0.88 -20.81
CA LEU A 126 -17.75 -2.07 -19.94
C LEU A 126 -16.33 -2.48 -19.57
N TYR A 127 -15.38 -2.45 -20.52
CA TYR A 127 -13.97 -2.70 -20.25
C TYR A 127 -13.36 -1.67 -19.30
N SER A 128 -13.70 -0.38 -19.46
CA SER A 128 -13.25 0.67 -18.55
C SER A 128 -13.80 0.47 -17.14
N PHE A 129 -15.09 0.19 -16.98
CA PHE A 129 -15.69 -0.04 -15.67
C PHE A 129 -15.09 -1.26 -14.96
N LEU A 130 -14.94 -2.37 -15.68
CA LEU A 130 -14.26 -3.56 -15.19
C LEU A 130 -12.82 -3.23 -14.77
N GLY A 131 -12.10 -2.47 -15.60
CA GLY A 131 -10.73 -2.10 -15.33
C GLY A 131 -10.56 -1.23 -14.10
N LEU A 132 -11.44 -0.25 -13.91
CA LEU A 132 -11.47 0.61 -12.72
C LEU A 132 -11.80 -0.19 -11.45
N ALA A 133 -12.75 -1.14 -11.53
CA ALA A 133 -13.10 -2.01 -10.42
C ALA A 133 -11.92 -2.91 -9.98
N ILE A 134 -11.27 -3.56 -10.95
CA ILE A 134 -10.10 -4.40 -10.68
C ILE A 134 -8.94 -3.55 -10.14
N ARG A 135 -8.67 -2.38 -10.75
CA ARG A 135 -7.62 -1.45 -10.30
C ARG A 135 -7.81 -1.05 -8.85
N SER A 136 -9.03 -0.63 -8.47
CA SER A 136 -9.39 -0.28 -7.09
C SER A 136 -9.08 -1.41 -6.12
N PHE A 137 -9.60 -2.60 -6.41
CA PHE A 137 -9.39 -3.78 -5.57
C PHE A 137 -7.91 -4.16 -5.43
N MET A 138 -7.15 -4.11 -6.53
CA MET A 138 -5.72 -4.41 -6.52
C MET A 138 -4.92 -3.41 -5.70
N ILE A 139 -5.22 -2.10 -5.82
CA ILE A 139 -4.54 -1.06 -5.05
C ILE A 139 -4.75 -1.28 -3.54
N ASP A 140 -6.00 -1.51 -3.11
CA ASP A 140 -6.30 -1.75 -1.70
C ASP A 140 -5.60 -3.00 -1.17
N THR A 141 -5.68 -4.11 -1.94
CA THR A 141 -5.00 -5.37 -1.57
C THR A 141 -3.48 -5.20 -1.46
N PHE A 142 -2.86 -4.44 -2.37
CA PHE A 142 -1.42 -4.18 -2.32
C PHE A 142 -1.03 -3.30 -1.14
N ILE A 143 -1.77 -2.22 -0.89
CA ILE A 143 -1.52 -1.34 0.26
C ILE A 143 -1.69 -2.10 1.58
N GLU A 144 -2.77 -2.88 1.71
CA GLU A 144 -2.99 -3.72 2.89
C GLU A 144 -1.82 -4.70 3.06
N SER A 145 -1.44 -5.40 1.99
CA SER A 145 -0.31 -6.35 1.99
C SER A 145 1.02 -5.69 2.38
N PHE A 146 1.25 -4.42 2.03
CA PHE A 146 2.44 -3.66 2.45
C PHE A 146 2.40 -3.29 3.93
N ASN A 147 1.22 -3.01 4.47
CA ASN A 147 1.03 -2.57 5.86
C ASN A 147 0.75 -3.70 6.85
N LEU A 148 0.65 -4.95 6.38
CA LEU A 148 0.47 -6.13 7.23
C LEU A 148 1.55 -6.20 8.32
N SER A 149 1.13 -5.80 9.52
CA SER A 149 1.87 -5.99 10.76
C SER A 149 1.40 -7.29 11.41
N LYS A 150 2.34 -8.00 12.01
CA LYS A 150 2.10 -9.30 12.65
C LYS A 150 2.33 -9.12 14.14
N TYR A 151 1.35 -9.52 14.93
CA TYR A 151 1.46 -9.61 16.38
C TYR A 151 1.97 -11.01 16.74
N PHE A 152 3.10 -11.06 17.43
CA PHE A 152 3.77 -12.28 17.87
C PHE A 152 3.57 -12.48 19.36
N ASN A 153 3.12 -13.68 19.73
CA ASN A 153 3.17 -14.19 21.09
C ASN A 153 4.09 -15.39 21.08
N VAL A 154 5.24 -15.28 21.74
CA VAL A 154 6.21 -16.36 21.84
C VAL A 154 6.16 -16.91 23.24
N VAL A 155 5.90 -18.21 23.38
CA VAL A 155 5.91 -18.87 24.68
C VAL A 155 7.18 -19.73 24.78
N CYS A 156 8.02 -19.43 25.77
CA CYS A 156 9.36 -19.99 25.92
C CYS A 156 9.69 -20.27 27.39
N ASP A 157 10.71 -21.10 27.61
CA ASP A 157 11.32 -21.34 28.91
C ASP A 157 12.39 -20.29 29.24
N ASN A 158 13.15 -19.83 28.22
CA ASN A 158 14.21 -18.85 28.41
C ASN A 158 13.99 -17.59 27.56
N PRO A 159 13.44 -16.50 28.13
CA PRO A 159 13.09 -15.33 27.35
C PRO A 159 14.29 -14.48 26.90
N LYS A 160 15.46 -14.60 27.54
CA LYS A 160 16.60 -13.69 27.31
C LYS A 160 17.11 -13.68 25.87
N PRO A 161 17.46 -14.83 25.24
CA PRO A 161 18.02 -14.83 23.88
C PRO A 161 17.04 -14.23 22.86
N ILE A 162 15.75 -14.50 23.03
CA ILE A 162 14.69 -14.01 22.16
C ILE A 162 14.49 -12.50 22.35
N CYS A 163 14.49 -12.02 23.60
CA CYS A 163 14.38 -10.59 23.88
C CYS A 163 15.58 -9.81 23.34
N ASP A 164 16.79 -10.33 23.52
CA ASP A 164 18.01 -9.70 23.03
C ASP A 164 18.01 -9.60 21.50
N PHE A 165 17.59 -10.66 20.80
CA PHE A 165 17.42 -10.63 19.35
C PHE A 165 16.37 -9.59 18.90
N ILE A 166 15.24 -9.49 19.59
CA ILE A 166 14.20 -8.51 19.25
C ILE A 166 14.70 -7.07 19.44
N VAL A 167 15.40 -6.80 20.55
CA VAL A 167 15.86 -5.45 20.91
C VAL A 167 17.08 -5.04 20.09
N GLN A 168 18.08 -5.90 19.96
CA GLN A 168 19.38 -5.56 19.36
C GLN A 168 19.40 -5.74 17.85
N GLU A 169 18.85 -6.84 17.33
CA GLU A 169 18.90 -7.16 15.89
C GLU A 169 17.70 -6.59 15.13
N LEU A 170 16.49 -6.66 15.72
CA LEU A 170 15.28 -6.16 15.06
C LEU A 170 15.00 -4.70 15.37
N ASN A 171 15.66 -4.09 16.36
CA ASN A 171 15.41 -2.74 16.86
C ASN A 171 13.93 -2.51 17.21
N ARG A 172 13.33 -3.50 17.89
CA ARG A 172 11.91 -3.50 18.28
C ARG A 172 11.76 -3.72 19.78
N SER A 173 10.62 -3.31 20.31
CA SER A 173 10.28 -3.54 21.71
C SER A 173 9.64 -4.92 21.89
N ALA A 174 9.90 -5.53 23.04
CA ALA A 174 9.24 -6.74 23.49
C ALA A 174 8.77 -6.53 24.93
N THR A 175 7.62 -7.09 25.27
CA THR A 175 7.12 -7.13 26.65
C THR A 175 7.11 -8.57 27.12
N VAL A 176 7.68 -8.85 28.28
CA VAL A 176 7.73 -10.18 28.87
C VAL A 176 6.67 -10.31 29.95
N CYS A 177 5.88 -11.37 29.89
CA CYS A 177 4.88 -11.73 30.88
C CYS A 177 5.21 -13.09 31.48
N HIS A 178 5.15 -13.19 32.80
CA HIS A 178 5.28 -14.46 33.51
C HIS A 178 3.95 -15.21 33.42
N ALA A 179 4.02 -16.46 32.98
CA ALA A 179 2.88 -17.36 32.85
C ALA A 179 3.18 -18.70 33.51
N GLN A 180 2.15 -19.52 33.68
CA GLN A 180 2.30 -20.88 34.16
C GLN A 180 1.63 -21.84 33.17
N GLY A 181 2.33 -22.91 32.83
CA GLY A 181 1.80 -23.94 31.94
C GLY A 181 0.66 -24.69 32.64
N ALA A 182 -0.55 -24.62 32.10
CA ALA A 182 -1.70 -25.32 32.68
C ALA A 182 -1.54 -26.85 32.74
N PHE A 183 -0.83 -27.43 31.76
CA PHE A 183 -0.57 -28.88 31.73
C PHE A 183 0.66 -29.28 32.53
N SER A 184 1.77 -28.54 32.41
CA SER A 184 3.04 -28.90 33.03
C SER A 184 3.20 -28.38 34.46
N GLY A 185 2.42 -27.39 34.87
CA GLY A 185 2.56 -26.66 36.13
C GLY A 185 3.83 -25.81 36.23
N LYS A 186 4.68 -25.80 35.20
CA LYS A 186 5.97 -25.09 35.20
C LYS A 186 5.78 -23.61 34.85
N ASP A 187 6.62 -22.77 35.42
CA ASP A 187 6.74 -21.38 35.02
C ASP A 187 7.19 -21.30 33.56
N LYS A 188 6.54 -20.42 32.82
CA LYS A 188 6.75 -20.13 31.41
C LYS A 188 6.79 -18.62 31.22
N TYR A 189 7.36 -18.20 30.11
CA TYR A 189 7.41 -16.79 29.72
C TYR A 189 6.64 -16.60 28.42
N VAL A 190 5.85 -15.54 28.36
CA VAL A 190 5.15 -15.10 27.15
C VAL A 190 5.75 -13.77 26.74
N ILE A 191 6.34 -13.72 25.55
CA ILE A 191 6.90 -12.52 24.95
C ILE A 191 5.89 -11.96 23.95
N PHE A 192 5.47 -10.73 24.18
CA PHE A 192 4.62 -9.96 23.30
C PHE A 192 5.47 -9.00 22.47
N THR A 193 5.37 -9.10 21.15
CA THR A 193 6.03 -8.15 20.26
C THR A 193 5.21 -7.93 18.99
N ALA A 194 5.25 -6.70 18.50
CA ALA A 194 4.71 -6.33 17.21
C ALA A 194 5.86 -6.26 16.20
N LEU A 195 5.71 -6.92 15.05
CA LEU A 195 6.75 -7.00 14.03
C LEU A 195 6.15 -6.84 12.64
N ASN A 196 6.91 -6.25 11.73
CA ASN A 196 6.54 -6.23 10.31
C ASN A 196 6.80 -7.62 9.70
N ARG A 197 6.14 -7.94 8.58
CA ARG A 197 6.27 -9.25 7.90
C ARG A 197 7.71 -9.75 7.66
N PRO A 198 8.72 -8.93 7.30
CA PRO A 198 10.10 -9.40 7.17
C PRO A 198 10.76 -9.72 8.51
N GLN A 199 10.51 -8.88 9.53
CA GLN A 199 11.03 -9.06 10.90
C GLN A 199 10.44 -10.33 11.54
N ALA A 200 9.15 -10.56 11.30
CA ALA A 200 8.41 -11.76 11.69
C ALA A 200 9.05 -13.06 11.17
N VAL A 201 9.48 -13.08 9.90
CA VAL A 201 10.17 -14.25 9.32
C VAL A 201 11.54 -14.45 9.95
N ARG A 202 12.29 -13.38 10.21
CA ARG A 202 13.59 -13.45 10.90
C ARG A 202 13.45 -14.00 12.32
N LEU A 203 12.52 -13.47 13.11
CA LEU A 203 12.27 -13.95 14.48
C LEU A 203 11.87 -15.42 14.49
N ARG A 204 10.98 -15.85 13.60
CA ARG A 204 10.56 -17.24 13.51
C ARG A 204 11.73 -18.19 13.23
N ASN A 205 12.62 -17.81 12.31
CA ASN A 205 13.79 -18.63 12.00
C ASN A 205 14.76 -18.68 13.19
N PHE A 206 15.02 -17.54 13.83
CA PHE A 206 15.84 -17.48 15.04
C PHE A 206 15.31 -18.37 16.18
N ILE A 207 14.02 -18.29 16.49
CA ILE A 207 13.41 -19.12 17.56
C ILE A 207 13.48 -20.61 17.20
N LYS A 208 13.29 -20.95 15.92
CA LYS A 208 13.37 -22.35 15.48
C LYS A 208 14.76 -22.95 15.71
N ASP A 209 15.80 -22.14 15.57
CA ASP A 209 17.19 -22.57 15.71
C ASP A 209 17.64 -22.59 17.18
N GLU A 210 17.28 -21.57 17.97
CA GLU A 210 17.72 -21.39 19.36
C GLU A 210 16.84 -22.10 20.40
N GLU A 211 15.50 -22.11 20.22
CA GLU A 211 14.58 -22.69 21.20
C GLU A 211 13.48 -23.53 20.52
N PRO A 212 13.79 -24.78 20.13
CA PRO A 212 12.84 -25.67 19.43
C PRO A 212 11.61 -26.03 20.26
N SER A 213 11.69 -25.90 21.60
CA SER A 213 10.60 -26.14 22.54
C SER A 213 9.61 -24.97 22.65
N ALA A 214 9.95 -23.80 22.12
CA ALA A 214 9.07 -22.64 22.12
C ALA A 214 7.97 -22.80 21.08
N PHE A 215 6.77 -22.28 21.38
CA PHE A 215 5.70 -22.18 20.40
C PHE A 215 5.35 -20.72 20.14
N ILE A 216 5.02 -20.42 18.89
CA ILE A 216 4.80 -19.07 18.39
C ILE A 216 3.35 -18.94 17.92
N LEU A 217 2.60 -18.02 18.51
CA LEU A 217 1.30 -17.61 18.03
C LEU A 217 1.46 -16.35 17.17
N ILE A 218 1.03 -16.42 15.91
CA ILE A 218 1.07 -15.30 14.97
C ILE A 218 -0.35 -14.83 14.70
N SER A 219 -0.65 -13.60 15.07
CA SER A 219 -1.92 -12.95 14.77
C SER A 219 -1.72 -11.86 13.73
N ASN A 220 -2.56 -11.86 12.68
CA ASN A 220 -2.59 -10.76 11.72
C ASN A 220 -3.36 -9.62 12.36
N THR A 221 -2.75 -8.44 12.45
CA THR A 221 -3.39 -7.26 13.00
C THR A 221 -3.48 -6.22 11.89
N SER A 222 -4.68 -5.68 11.67
CA SER A 222 -4.93 -4.67 10.63
C SER A 222 -4.24 -3.34 10.92
N GLU A 223 -4.08 -3.00 12.20
CA GLU A 223 -3.46 -1.73 12.60
C GLU A 223 -2.72 -1.83 13.95
N ILE A 224 -1.54 -1.21 14.04
CA ILE A 224 -0.77 -1.07 15.28
C ILE A 224 -0.44 0.41 15.44
N ILE A 225 -1.00 1.03 16.49
CA ILE A 225 -0.91 2.47 16.75
C ILE A 225 0.09 2.70 17.90
N GLY A 226 1.08 3.56 17.69
CA GLY A 226 2.05 3.92 18.73
C GLY A 226 3.50 4.09 18.24
N LYS A 227 4.39 4.45 19.18
CA LYS A 227 5.81 4.69 18.91
C LYS A 227 6.46 3.48 18.22
N GLY A 228 7.04 3.70 17.04
CA GLY A 228 7.70 2.68 16.23
C GLY A 228 6.84 2.06 15.11
N PHE A 229 5.54 2.35 15.07
CA PHE A 229 4.65 1.96 13.97
C PHE A 229 4.02 3.22 13.35
N HIS A 230 2.71 3.41 13.49
CA HIS A 230 2.03 4.64 13.07
C HIS A 230 2.00 5.65 14.22
N ASN A 231 2.48 6.87 13.95
CA ASN A 231 2.38 7.99 14.89
C ASN A 231 0.90 8.39 15.02
N VAL A 232 0.46 8.57 16.28
CA VAL A 232 -0.81 9.21 16.63
C VAL A 232 -0.76 10.69 16.25
#